data_AF-A0A4Q3SFV1-F1
#
_entry.id   AF-A0A4Q3SFV1-F1
#
_cell.length_a   1.000
_cell.length_b   1.000
_cell.length_c   1.000
_cell.angle_alpha   90.00
_cell.angle_beta   90.00
_cell.angle_gamma   90.00
#
_symmetry.space_group_name_H-M   'P 1'
#
loop_
_entity.id
_entity.type
_entity.pdbx_description
1 polymer ?
#
loop_
_entity_poly.entity_id
_entity_poly.type
_entity_poly.pdbx_seq_one_letter_code
_entity_poly.pdbx_strand_id
1 'polypeptide(L)'
;ITSAKQKPNEDWLQIVVTAKAKTKIKDSLKEEKRKVADDGKYLLQRKLETFGAAYNQHNVDILTTFYKLPSSLDLYYQISVKTIDLKELKEFQLLGDKLEPPKPVRPIQELKTDNSQSAMAKKDAELIIFGESSDRIVYNLANCCKPIPGDDVFGFVTTGKGLTIHRNNCPNAAKLMANYGHRVVKTKWAKNKEISFLTGLKIVGLDDVGVIHKITNLISGELKININAMTIEAREGLFHGNVRIYVHDKEELDELVFRLKKLPGIETVDRYDTET
;
A
#
# COMPACT_ATOMS: atom_id res chain seq x y z
N ILE A 1 57.61 -13.58 -6.55
CA ILE A 1 57.19 -14.97 -6.25
C ILE A 1 55.82 -15.18 -6.90
N THR A 2 55.62 -16.24 -7.69
CA THR A 2 54.34 -16.58 -8.34
C THR A 2 53.98 -18.04 -8.07
N SER A 3 52.70 -18.34 -7.87
CA SER A 3 52.21 -19.71 -7.59
C SER A 3 51.04 -20.05 -8.51
N ALA A 4 51.08 -21.23 -9.14
CA ALA A 4 50.00 -21.73 -9.99
C ALA A 4 48.72 -22.07 -9.21
N LYS A 5 48.81 -22.26 -7.88
CA LYS A 5 47.65 -22.57 -7.03
C LYS A 5 46.94 -21.31 -6.51
N GLN A 6 47.57 -20.14 -6.62
CA GLN A 6 47.02 -18.92 -6.06
C GLN A 6 46.01 -18.31 -7.03
N LYS A 7 44.80 -18.09 -6.54
CA LYS A 7 43.70 -17.52 -7.31
C LYS A 7 43.27 -16.16 -6.74
N PRO A 8 42.77 -15.24 -7.57
CA PRO A 8 42.22 -13.99 -7.09
C PRO A 8 41.07 -14.22 -6.10
N ASN A 9 41.04 -13.44 -5.02
CA ASN A 9 39.95 -13.42 -4.05
C ASN A 9 39.38 -11.99 -3.93
N GLU A 10 38.26 -11.82 -3.22
CA GLU A 10 37.60 -10.51 -3.08
C GLU A 10 38.45 -9.50 -2.31
N ASP A 11 39.25 -9.94 -1.33
CA ASP A 11 40.09 -9.07 -0.49
C ASP A 11 41.12 -8.29 -1.32
N TRP A 12 41.58 -8.85 -2.44
CA TRP A 12 42.53 -8.17 -3.33
C TRP A 12 41.97 -6.87 -3.92
N LEU A 13 40.64 -6.72 -4.00
CA LEU A 13 40.01 -5.49 -4.49
C LEU A 13 40.21 -4.29 -3.54
N GLN A 14 40.47 -4.54 -2.25
CA GLN A 14 40.75 -3.50 -1.25
C GLN A 14 42.19 -2.99 -1.34
N ILE A 15 43.11 -3.82 -1.81
CA ILE A 15 44.55 -3.53 -1.84
C ILE A 15 44.97 -2.92 -3.18
N VAL A 16 44.37 -3.39 -4.27
CA VAL A 16 44.79 -3.00 -5.62
C VAL A 16 44.34 -1.58 -5.96
N VAL A 17 45.25 -0.76 -6.50
CA VAL A 17 44.99 0.65 -6.82
C VAL A 17 44.56 0.86 -8.28
N THR A 18 45.22 0.18 -9.22
CA THR A 18 45.02 0.47 -10.66
C THR A 18 43.70 -0.11 -11.19
N ALA A 19 43.00 0.68 -12.02
CA ALA A 19 41.72 0.28 -12.61
C ALA A 19 41.84 -1.01 -13.44
N LYS A 20 42.91 -1.14 -14.23
CA LYS A 20 43.17 -2.33 -15.06
C LYS A 20 43.28 -3.61 -14.22
N ALA A 21 43.98 -3.55 -13.08
CA ALA A 21 44.13 -4.71 -12.20
C ALA A 21 42.83 -5.02 -11.45
N LYS A 22 42.09 -4.01 -10.98
CA LYS A 22 40.75 -4.19 -10.39
C LYS A 22 39.80 -4.89 -11.36
N THR A 23 39.76 -4.46 -12.62
CA THR A 23 38.93 -5.08 -13.66
C THR A 23 39.32 -6.54 -13.87
N LYS A 24 40.61 -6.85 -14.01
CA LYS A 24 41.07 -8.24 -14.18
C LYS A 24 40.74 -9.15 -13.00
N ILE A 25 40.82 -8.63 -11.76
CA ILE A 25 40.42 -9.40 -10.56
C ILE A 25 38.91 -9.65 -10.59
N LYS A 26 38.09 -8.63 -10.87
CA LYS A 26 36.63 -8.78 -11.00
C LYS A 26 36.24 -9.77 -12.09
N ASP A 27 36.90 -9.71 -13.25
CA ASP A 27 36.66 -10.63 -14.37
C ASP A 27 36.97 -12.08 -13.96
N SER A 28 38.10 -12.30 -13.28
CA SER A 28 38.47 -13.64 -12.79
C SER A 28 37.48 -14.18 -11.76
N LEU A 29 37.06 -13.36 -10.80
CA LEU A 29 36.07 -13.75 -9.79
C LEU A 29 34.72 -14.06 -10.42
N LYS A 30 34.30 -13.27 -11.42
CA LYS A 30 33.07 -13.51 -12.17
C LYS A 30 33.13 -14.81 -12.96
N GLU A 31 34.28 -15.13 -13.54
CA GLU A 31 34.49 -16.39 -14.27
C GLU A 31 34.46 -17.60 -13.32
N GLU A 32 35.08 -17.51 -12.14
CA GLU A 32 34.95 -18.58 -11.14
C GLU A 32 33.51 -18.75 -10.66
N LYS A 33 32.82 -17.63 -10.41
CA LYS A 33 31.40 -17.65 -10.07
C LYS A 33 30.56 -18.32 -11.15
N ARG A 34 30.87 -18.09 -12.43
CA ARG A 34 30.20 -18.71 -13.57
C ARG A 34 30.36 -20.22 -13.61
N LYS A 35 31.57 -20.73 -13.35
CA LYS A 35 31.81 -22.18 -13.28
C LYS A 35 30.98 -22.85 -12.19
N VAL A 36 30.89 -22.22 -11.02
CA VAL A 36 30.06 -22.73 -9.93
C VAL A 36 28.56 -22.60 -10.26
N ALA A 37 28.17 -21.51 -10.92
CA ALA A 37 26.79 -21.25 -11.31
C ALA A 37 26.25 -22.24 -12.36
N ASP A 38 27.09 -22.84 -13.21
CA ASP A 38 26.63 -23.81 -14.22
C ASP A 38 25.93 -25.02 -13.59
N ASP A 39 26.42 -25.51 -12.44
CA ASP A 39 25.77 -26.60 -11.68
C ASP A 39 24.38 -26.19 -11.16
N GLY A 40 24.26 -24.96 -10.68
CA GLY A 40 23.01 -24.40 -10.14
C GLY A 40 21.99 -24.10 -11.23
N LYS A 41 22.46 -23.73 -12.42
CA LYS A 41 21.62 -23.63 -13.62
C LYS A 41 21.01 -24.98 -13.97
N TYR A 42 21.80 -26.05 -13.99
CA TYR A 42 21.30 -27.40 -14.25
C TYR A 42 20.30 -27.85 -13.19
N LEU A 43 20.57 -27.57 -11.92
CA LEU A 43 19.68 -27.92 -10.81
C LEU A 43 18.35 -27.16 -10.88
N LEU A 44 18.39 -25.87 -11.23
CA LEU A 44 17.18 -25.08 -11.46
C LEU A 44 16.35 -25.64 -12.60
N GLN A 45 16.98 -25.94 -13.75
CA GLN A 45 16.31 -26.49 -14.92
C GLN A 45 15.54 -27.77 -14.55
N ARG A 46 16.21 -28.73 -13.89
CA ARG A 46 15.56 -29.98 -13.46
C ARG A 46 14.39 -29.75 -12.52
N LYS A 47 14.50 -28.78 -11.61
CA LYS A 47 13.41 -28.47 -10.67
C LYS A 47 12.23 -27.81 -11.36
N LEU A 48 12.45 -26.92 -12.32
CA LEU A 48 11.38 -26.31 -13.11
C LEU A 48 10.64 -27.35 -13.94
N GLU A 49 11.37 -28.23 -14.63
CA GLU A 49 10.78 -29.33 -15.40
C GLU A 49 9.96 -30.28 -14.50
N THR A 50 10.47 -30.61 -13.31
CA THR A 50 9.75 -31.45 -12.33
C THR A 50 8.49 -30.74 -11.81
N PHE A 51 8.54 -29.42 -11.67
CA PHE A 51 7.40 -28.62 -11.22
C PHE A 51 6.34 -28.44 -12.32
N GLY A 52 6.70 -28.60 -13.59
CA GLY A 52 5.81 -28.37 -14.74
C GLY A 52 5.96 -26.98 -15.37
N ALA A 53 7.04 -26.26 -15.06
CA ALA A 53 7.40 -24.98 -15.70
C ALA A 53 8.50 -25.18 -16.73
N ALA A 54 8.45 -24.44 -17.84
CA ALA A 54 9.53 -24.46 -18.82
C ALA A 54 10.77 -23.70 -18.32
N TYR A 55 11.98 -24.19 -18.62
CA TYR A 55 13.19 -23.41 -18.42
C TYR A 55 13.31 -22.35 -19.52
N ASN A 56 12.87 -21.12 -19.23
CA ASN A 56 12.94 -19.98 -20.13
C ASN A 56 13.39 -18.71 -19.37
N GLN A 57 13.81 -17.68 -20.12
CA GLN A 57 14.32 -16.44 -19.54
C GLN A 57 13.29 -15.76 -18.61
N HIS A 58 12.01 -15.80 -18.97
CA HIS A 58 10.93 -15.20 -18.18
C HIS A 58 10.81 -15.82 -16.78
N ASN A 59 10.79 -17.15 -16.69
CA ASN A 59 10.69 -17.88 -15.42
C ASN A 59 11.95 -17.66 -14.56
N VAL A 60 13.13 -17.57 -15.19
CA VAL A 60 14.38 -17.24 -14.50
C VAL A 60 14.34 -15.81 -13.95
N ASP A 61 13.83 -14.84 -14.71
CA ASP A 61 13.73 -13.44 -14.28
C ASP A 61 12.76 -13.27 -13.11
N ILE A 62 11.64 -14.00 -13.14
CA ILE A 62 10.67 -14.04 -12.03
C ILE A 62 11.32 -14.56 -10.75
N LEU A 63 12.06 -15.67 -10.83
CA LEU A 63 12.77 -16.21 -9.66
C LEU A 63 13.87 -15.27 -9.19
N THR A 64 14.63 -14.67 -10.11
CA THR A 64 15.68 -13.68 -9.78
C THR A 64 15.08 -12.50 -9.02
N THR A 65 13.91 -12.02 -9.45
CA THR A 65 13.16 -10.94 -8.80
C THR A 65 12.61 -11.37 -7.43
N PHE A 66 12.05 -12.57 -7.33
CA PHE A 66 11.50 -13.12 -6.09
C PHE A 66 12.56 -13.22 -4.98
N TYR A 67 13.74 -13.76 -5.31
CA TYR A 67 14.87 -13.85 -4.37
C TYR A 67 15.65 -12.53 -4.21
N LYS A 68 15.20 -11.45 -4.86
CA LYS A 68 15.81 -10.10 -4.80
C LYS A 68 17.29 -10.09 -5.19
N LEU A 69 17.64 -10.86 -6.23
CA LEU A 69 19.01 -11.00 -6.71
C LEU A 69 19.29 -10.04 -7.87
N PRO A 70 20.53 -9.55 -8.00
CA PRO A 70 20.86 -8.56 -9.03
C PRO A 70 21.06 -9.17 -10.42
N SER A 71 21.27 -10.49 -10.53
CA SER A 71 21.38 -11.17 -11.82
C SER A 71 21.02 -12.66 -11.74
N SER A 72 20.69 -13.25 -12.89
CA SER A 72 20.48 -14.70 -13.02
C SER A 72 21.75 -15.51 -12.68
N LEU A 73 22.94 -14.95 -12.92
CA LEU A 73 24.21 -15.56 -12.51
C LEU A 73 24.29 -15.70 -10.99
N ASP A 74 23.79 -14.70 -10.25
CA ASP A 74 23.75 -14.73 -8.78
C ASP A 74 22.73 -15.77 -8.28
N LEU A 75 21.58 -15.87 -8.94
CA LEU A 75 20.58 -16.90 -8.65
C LEU A 75 21.18 -18.29 -8.80
N TYR A 76 21.78 -18.59 -9.95
CA TYR A 76 22.40 -19.88 -10.20
C TYR A 76 23.52 -20.19 -9.20
N TYR A 77 24.37 -19.20 -8.91
CA TYR A 77 25.42 -19.36 -7.91
C TYR A 77 24.86 -19.69 -6.52
N GLN A 78 23.86 -18.96 -6.04
CA GLN A 78 23.26 -19.21 -4.72
C GLN A 78 22.55 -20.56 -4.62
N ILE A 79 22.00 -21.06 -5.75
CA ILE A 79 21.47 -22.42 -5.84
C ILE A 79 22.60 -23.45 -5.72
N SER A 80 23.73 -23.25 -6.42
CA SER A 80 24.88 -24.17 -6.35
C SER A 80 25.49 -24.27 -4.95
N VAL A 81 25.60 -23.13 -4.25
CA VAL A 81 26.12 -23.08 -2.88
C VAL A 81 25.04 -23.45 -1.84
N LYS A 82 23.85 -23.88 -2.30
CA LYS A 82 22.71 -24.36 -1.48
C LYS A 82 22.18 -23.30 -0.50
N THR A 83 22.41 -22.03 -0.78
CA THR A 83 21.82 -20.92 -0.04
C THR A 83 20.34 -20.77 -0.39
N ILE A 84 19.99 -21.04 -1.64
CA ILE A 84 18.60 -21.15 -2.13
C ILE A 84 18.33 -22.62 -2.46
N ASP A 85 17.36 -23.23 -1.78
CA ASP A 85 17.00 -24.62 -2.01
C ASP A 85 15.74 -24.81 -2.87
N LEU A 86 15.14 -23.72 -3.36
CA LEU A 86 13.98 -23.72 -4.28
C LEU A 86 12.77 -24.49 -3.73
N LYS A 87 12.59 -24.59 -2.40
CA LYS A 87 11.39 -25.19 -1.80
C LYS A 87 10.15 -24.33 -2.01
N GLU A 88 10.35 -23.02 -2.06
CA GLU A 88 9.33 -21.99 -2.29
C GLU A 88 8.69 -22.12 -3.66
N LEU A 89 9.27 -22.88 -4.60
CA LEU A 89 8.64 -23.17 -5.90
C LEU A 89 7.21 -23.73 -5.74
N LYS A 90 6.91 -24.44 -4.64
CA LYS A 90 5.56 -24.93 -4.36
C LYS A 90 4.52 -23.83 -4.14
N GLU A 91 4.96 -22.62 -3.79
CA GLU A 91 4.10 -21.45 -3.56
C GLU A 91 3.78 -20.71 -4.87
N PHE A 92 4.50 -21.00 -5.95
CA PHE A 92 4.28 -20.40 -7.25
C PHE A 92 3.07 -21.04 -7.94
N GLN A 93 2.32 -20.24 -8.69
CA GLN A 93 1.24 -20.74 -9.52
C GLN A 93 1.78 -21.01 -10.93
N LEU A 94 1.26 -22.05 -11.57
CA LEU A 94 1.56 -22.37 -12.96
C LEU A 94 0.39 -21.94 -13.83
N LEU A 95 0.66 -21.02 -14.75
CA LEU A 95 -0.28 -20.63 -15.80
C LEU A 95 0.25 -21.18 -17.13
N GLY A 96 -0.01 -22.47 -17.37
CA GLY A 96 0.67 -23.24 -18.43
C GLY A 96 2.16 -23.39 -18.10
N ASP A 97 3.04 -23.02 -19.03
CA ASP A 97 4.51 -23.15 -18.89
C ASP A 97 5.17 -22.00 -18.10
N LYS A 98 4.39 -21.01 -17.67
CA LYS A 98 4.89 -19.79 -17.01
C LYS A 98 4.71 -19.87 -15.50
N LEU A 99 5.77 -19.51 -14.77
CA LEU A 99 5.69 -19.27 -13.34
C LEU A 99 4.99 -17.95 -13.09
N GLU A 100 4.03 -17.93 -12.18
CA GLU A 100 3.58 -16.72 -11.52
C GLU A 100 4.09 -16.72 -10.09
N PRO A 101 4.78 -15.64 -9.65
CA PRO A 101 5.21 -15.53 -8.26
C PRO A 101 3.99 -15.60 -7.34
N PRO A 102 4.13 -16.20 -6.15
CA PRO A 102 3.07 -16.12 -5.15
C PRO A 102 2.69 -14.65 -5.03
N LYS A 103 1.40 -14.36 -5.24
CA LYS A 103 0.88 -13.00 -5.02
C LYS A 103 1.39 -12.59 -3.65
N PRO A 104 2.13 -11.48 -3.51
CA PRO A 104 2.52 -11.02 -2.20
C PRO A 104 1.24 -10.97 -1.41
N VAL A 105 1.20 -11.68 -0.28
CA VAL A 105 0.13 -11.52 0.68
C VAL A 105 0.26 -10.09 1.20
N ARG A 106 -0.24 -9.12 0.42
CA ARG A 106 -1.09 -8.10 1.02
C ARG A 106 -2.07 -8.94 1.83
N PRO A 107 -2.26 -8.70 3.13
CA PRO A 107 -3.29 -9.39 3.86
C PRO A 107 -4.56 -9.20 3.04
N ILE A 108 -4.94 -10.25 2.31
CA ILE A 108 -6.24 -10.34 1.71
C ILE A 108 -7.06 -10.48 2.98
N GLN A 109 -7.73 -9.41 3.38
CA GLN A 109 -8.96 -9.57 4.13
C GLN A 109 -9.82 -10.44 3.23
N GLU A 110 -9.68 -11.75 3.42
CA GLU A 110 -10.63 -12.71 2.94
C GLU A 110 -11.96 -12.19 3.46
N LEU A 111 -12.85 -11.91 2.53
CA LEU A 111 -14.27 -11.81 2.80
C LEU A 111 -14.72 -13.20 3.28
N LYS A 112 -14.32 -13.56 4.50
CA LYS A 112 -14.91 -14.63 5.27
C LYS A 112 -16.06 -13.99 6.01
N THR A 113 -17.22 -14.11 5.39
CA THR A 113 -18.46 -14.36 6.11
C THR A 113 -18.22 -15.51 7.08
N ASP A 114 -17.86 -15.22 8.33
CA ASP A 114 -18.64 -15.71 9.47
C ASP A 114 -18.25 -15.02 10.76
N ASN A 115 -19.26 -14.95 11.63
CA ASN A 115 -19.26 -14.45 12.97
C ASN A 115 -18.08 -14.97 13.81
N SER A 116 -17.22 -14.07 14.28
CA SER A 116 -16.73 -14.10 15.66
C SER A 116 -15.87 -12.89 15.95
N GLN A 117 -16.34 -12.10 16.92
CA GLN A 117 -15.56 -11.10 17.61
C GLN A 117 -14.35 -11.77 18.28
N SER A 118 -13.14 -11.25 18.06
CA SER A 118 -12.16 -11.10 19.13
C SER A 118 -11.01 -10.17 18.71
N ALA A 119 -11.06 -8.97 19.28
CA ALA A 119 -9.95 -8.18 19.81
C ALA A 119 -8.56 -8.36 19.16
N MET A 120 -8.34 -7.70 18.03
CA MET A 120 -7.16 -6.83 17.93
C MET A 120 -7.60 -5.47 18.44
N ALA A 121 -6.90 -4.93 19.44
CA ALA A 121 -7.05 -3.54 19.82
C ALA A 121 -6.69 -2.68 18.61
N LYS A 122 -7.70 -2.35 17.80
CA LYS A 122 -7.65 -1.18 16.95
C LYS A 122 -7.34 -0.04 17.91
N LYS A 123 -6.26 0.69 17.68
CA LYS A 123 -6.22 2.07 18.15
C LYS A 123 -7.38 2.74 17.42
N ASP A 124 -8.56 2.67 18.00
CA ASP A 124 -9.72 3.43 17.56
C ASP A 124 -9.48 4.87 18.02
N ALA A 125 -9.83 5.84 17.18
CA ALA A 125 -9.68 7.24 17.57
C ALA A 125 -10.55 7.50 18.81
N GLU A 126 -9.90 7.85 19.92
CA GLU A 126 -10.56 8.07 21.20
C GLU A 126 -11.69 9.10 21.03
N LEU A 127 -12.87 8.78 21.54
CA LEU A 127 -14.03 9.66 21.57
C LEU A 127 -14.25 10.13 23.00
N ILE A 128 -14.76 11.33 23.16
CA ILE A 128 -15.24 11.84 24.43
C ILE A 128 -16.76 11.82 24.37
N ILE A 129 -17.36 11.04 25.26
CA ILE A 129 -18.80 10.87 25.35
C ILE A 129 -19.19 11.45 26.71
N PHE A 130 -20.00 12.51 26.73
CA PHE A 130 -20.41 13.23 27.95
C PHE A 130 -19.27 13.82 28.83
N GLY A 131 -18.05 13.98 28.31
CA GLY A 131 -16.92 14.49 29.11
C GLY A 131 -16.13 13.41 29.86
N GLU A 132 -16.52 12.15 29.73
CA GLU A 132 -15.75 10.98 30.17
C GLU A 132 -15.09 10.32 28.94
N SER A 133 -13.88 9.79 29.09
CA SER A 133 -13.18 9.05 28.01
C SER A 133 -14.00 7.84 27.58
N SER A 134 -14.15 7.62 26.27
CA SER A 134 -14.97 6.55 25.69
C SER A 134 -14.44 5.14 25.92
N ASP A 135 -13.33 4.94 26.63
CA ASP A 135 -12.64 3.65 26.80
C ASP A 135 -13.54 2.51 27.31
N ARG A 136 -14.74 2.82 27.82
CA ARG A 136 -15.73 1.84 28.30
C ARG A 136 -17.00 1.73 27.45
N ILE A 137 -17.19 2.54 26.41
CA ILE A 137 -18.42 2.56 25.60
C ILE A 137 -18.12 2.03 24.20
N VAL A 138 -18.70 0.89 23.87
CA VAL A 138 -18.63 0.33 22.51
C VAL A 138 -19.40 1.25 21.56
N TYR A 139 -18.69 1.81 20.58
CA TYR A 139 -19.29 2.62 19.52
C TYR A 139 -18.91 2.11 18.13
N ASN A 140 -19.72 2.50 17.14
CA ASN A 140 -19.50 2.22 15.73
C ASN A 140 -19.60 3.52 14.92
N LEU A 141 -18.87 3.64 13.82
CA LEU A 141 -19.00 4.78 12.91
C LEU A 141 -20.12 4.53 11.89
N ALA A 142 -20.92 5.55 11.60
CA ALA A 142 -22.03 5.41 10.65
C ALA A 142 -21.53 5.28 9.20
N ASN A 143 -22.01 4.26 8.50
CA ASN A 143 -21.71 4.05 7.07
C ASN A 143 -22.27 5.16 6.16
N CYS A 144 -23.35 5.84 6.58
CA CYS A 144 -24.03 6.86 5.77
C CYS A 144 -23.31 8.22 5.70
N CYS A 145 -22.36 8.49 6.58
CA CYS A 145 -21.66 9.79 6.63
C CYS A 145 -20.19 9.69 7.03
N LYS A 146 -19.65 8.48 7.30
CA LYS A 146 -18.24 8.19 7.54
C LYS A 146 -17.49 9.31 8.29
N PRO A 147 -17.87 9.57 9.56
CA PRO A 147 -17.27 10.65 10.34
C PRO A 147 -15.78 10.39 10.57
N ILE A 148 -14.97 11.44 10.46
CA ILE A 148 -13.53 11.42 10.78
C ILE A 148 -13.24 12.31 12.00
N PRO A 149 -12.09 12.13 12.68
CA PRO A 149 -11.70 13.01 13.76
C PRO A 149 -11.70 14.49 13.37
N GLY A 150 -12.33 15.31 14.21
CA GLY A 150 -12.56 16.73 13.95
C GLY A 150 -13.90 17.07 13.27
N ASP A 151 -14.64 16.09 12.76
CA ASP A 151 -16.02 16.32 12.32
C ASP A 151 -16.93 16.65 13.52
N ASP A 152 -17.90 17.56 13.31
CA ASP A 152 -18.97 17.77 14.27
C ASP A 152 -19.92 16.57 14.25
N VAL A 153 -19.94 15.82 15.35
CA VAL A 153 -20.63 14.53 15.45
C VAL A 153 -21.63 14.47 16.59
N PHE A 154 -22.58 13.55 16.46
CA PHE A 154 -23.47 13.11 17.52
C PHE A 154 -23.49 11.58 17.56
N GLY A 155 -23.69 11.02 18.75
CA GLY A 155 -23.95 9.61 18.95
C GLY A 155 -25.44 9.31 18.88
N PHE A 156 -25.80 8.18 18.29
CA PHE A 156 -27.17 7.69 18.24
C PHE A 156 -27.25 6.27 18.82
N VAL A 157 -28.08 6.06 19.84
CA VAL A 157 -28.26 4.75 20.46
C VAL A 157 -29.13 3.87 19.57
N THR A 158 -28.49 2.91 18.90
CA THR A 158 -29.15 1.94 18.02
C THR A 158 -29.56 0.69 18.79
N THR A 159 -30.67 0.07 18.39
CA THR A 159 -31.07 -1.23 18.92
C THR A 159 -30.08 -2.30 18.43
N GLY A 160 -29.30 -2.89 19.34
CA GLY A 160 -28.41 -4.03 19.05
C GLY A 160 -27.00 -3.72 18.54
N LYS A 161 -26.73 -2.53 17.96
CA LYS A 161 -25.37 -2.13 17.49
C LYS A 161 -24.68 -1.12 18.40
N GLY A 162 -25.25 -0.83 19.57
CA GLY A 162 -24.70 0.12 20.53
C GLY A 162 -24.79 1.57 20.05
N LEU A 163 -23.79 2.38 20.41
CA LEU A 163 -23.73 3.80 20.03
C LEU A 163 -23.17 3.94 18.61
N THR A 164 -23.94 4.51 17.69
CA THR A 164 -23.47 4.80 16.33
C THR A 164 -23.17 6.29 16.18
N ILE A 165 -21.96 6.65 15.75
CA ILE A 165 -21.52 8.03 15.59
C ILE A 165 -21.86 8.52 14.18
N HIS A 166 -22.59 9.64 14.10
CA HIS A 166 -22.97 10.32 12.88
C HIS A 166 -22.39 11.73 12.83
N ARG A 167 -22.14 12.27 11.63
CA ARG A 167 -21.93 13.71 11.45
C ARG A 167 -23.24 14.46 11.66
N ASN A 168 -23.16 15.68 12.18
CA ASN A 168 -24.33 16.56 12.34
C ASN A 168 -25.00 16.89 11.00
N ASN A 169 -24.23 16.94 9.90
CA ASN A 169 -24.72 17.17 8.54
C ASN A 169 -25.10 15.87 7.78
N CYS A 170 -25.23 14.74 8.47
CA CYS A 170 -25.63 13.48 7.86
C CYS A 170 -27.03 13.57 7.24
N PRO A 171 -27.30 12.95 6.07
CA PRO A 171 -28.62 12.95 5.45
C PRO A 171 -29.72 12.36 6.36
N ASN A 172 -29.34 11.46 7.27
CA ASN A 172 -30.26 10.86 8.24
C ASN A 172 -30.38 11.67 9.55
N ALA A 173 -29.56 12.69 9.78
CA ALA A 173 -29.49 13.40 11.07
C ALA A 173 -30.83 14.02 11.47
N ALA A 174 -31.46 14.76 10.54
CA ALA A 174 -32.74 15.42 10.81
C ALA A 174 -33.82 14.42 11.24
N LYS A 175 -33.92 13.28 10.55
CA LYS A 175 -34.90 12.22 10.86
C LYS A 175 -34.63 11.57 12.22
N LEU A 176 -33.36 11.33 12.55
CA LEU A 176 -32.95 10.73 13.82
C LEU A 176 -33.21 11.66 15.00
N MET A 177 -32.86 12.95 14.85
CA MET A 177 -33.07 13.96 15.90
C MET A 177 -34.56 14.26 16.13
N ALA A 178 -35.35 14.36 15.07
CA ALA A 178 -36.78 14.69 15.17
C ALA A 178 -37.62 13.56 15.78
N ASN A 179 -37.41 12.31 15.32
CA ASN A 179 -38.26 11.18 15.72
C ASN A 179 -37.74 10.45 16.96
N TYR A 180 -36.44 10.53 17.24
CA TYR A 180 -35.77 9.72 18.26
C TYR A 180 -34.78 10.54 19.09
N GLY A 181 -35.09 11.81 19.37
CA GLY A 181 -34.21 12.73 20.10
C GLY A 181 -33.71 12.20 21.45
N HIS A 182 -34.51 11.41 22.17
CA HIS A 182 -34.11 10.77 23.43
C HIS A 182 -32.96 9.74 23.29
N ARG A 183 -32.65 9.31 22.06
CA ARG A 183 -31.54 8.38 21.74
C ARG A 183 -30.32 9.10 21.19
N VAL A 184 -30.37 10.43 21.06
CA VAL A 184 -29.27 11.25 20.58
C VAL A 184 -28.40 11.66 21.77
N VAL A 185 -27.10 11.43 21.61
CA VAL A 185 -26.07 11.67 22.61
C VAL A 185 -25.06 12.66 22.04
N LYS A 186 -24.67 13.65 22.84
CA LYS A 186 -23.62 14.59 22.44
C LYS A 186 -22.25 13.92 22.58
N THR A 187 -21.49 13.90 21.50
CA THR A 187 -20.15 13.29 21.43
C THR A 187 -19.17 14.26 20.80
N LYS A 188 -17.89 14.09 21.11
CA LYS A 188 -16.79 14.82 20.46
C LYS A 188 -15.62 13.87 20.23
N TRP A 189 -14.82 14.14 19.21
CA TRP A 189 -13.55 13.46 19.00
C TRP A 189 -12.51 13.90 20.04
N ALA A 190 -11.79 12.93 20.62
CA ALA A 190 -10.52 13.24 21.24
C ALA A 190 -9.47 13.44 20.12
N LYS A 191 -8.49 14.30 20.38
CA LYS A 191 -7.43 14.54 19.39
C LYS A 191 -6.46 13.37 19.40
N ASN A 192 -6.51 12.53 18.37
CA ASN A 192 -5.53 11.46 18.19
C ASN A 192 -5.08 11.40 16.73
N LYS A 193 -3.78 11.62 16.48
CA LYS A 193 -3.21 11.80 15.12
C LYS A 193 -2.57 10.54 14.54
N GLU A 194 -2.58 9.42 15.24
CA GLU A 194 -1.87 8.20 14.80
C GLU A 194 -2.63 7.35 13.77
N ILE A 195 -3.89 7.69 13.47
CA ILE A 195 -4.78 6.89 12.62
C ILE A 195 -5.16 7.71 11.40
N SER A 196 -5.14 7.08 10.22
CA SER A 196 -5.61 7.69 8.97
C SER A 196 -6.94 7.09 8.52
N PHE A 197 -7.78 7.94 7.92
CA PHE A 197 -9.15 7.65 7.55
C PHE A 197 -9.34 7.85 6.05
N LEU A 198 -10.01 6.89 5.40
CA LEU A 198 -10.33 6.97 3.98
C LEU A 198 -11.48 7.96 3.76
N THR A 199 -11.24 8.99 2.95
CA THR A 199 -12.26 9.96 2.54
C THR A 199 -12.22 10.21 1.04
N GLY A 200 -13.32 10.72 0.48
CA GLY A 200 -13.48 10.99 -0.95
C GLY A 200 -13.61 12.49 -1.22
N LEU A 201 -12.93 12.97 -2.26
CA LEU A 201 -13.05 14.32 -2.79
C LEU A 201 -13.53 14.26 -4.24
N LYS A 202 -14.60 14.98 -4.55
CA LYS A 202 -15.08 15.26 -5.88
C LYS A 202 -14.54 16.62 -6.30
N ILE A 203 -13.79 16.67 -7.38
CA ILE A 203 -13.13 17.85 -7.92
C ILE A 203 -13.73 18.11 -9.29
N VAL A 204 -14.19 19.33 -9.54
CA VAL A 204 -14.65 19.76 -10.86
C VAL A 204 -13.87 21.01 -11.25
N GLY A 205 -13.45 21.05 -12.51
CA GLY A 205 -12.70 22.18 -13.04
C GLY A 205 -12.52 22.13 -14.54
N LEU A 206 -11.80 23.11 -15.08
CA LEU A 206 -11.44 23.23 -16.49
C LEU A 206 -10.37 22.19 -16.84
N ASP A 207 -10.59 21.47 -17.94
CA ASP A 207 -9.62 20.53 -18.48
C ASP A 207 -8.49 21.30 -19.17
N ASP A 208 -7.43 21.54 -18.41
CA ASP A 208 -6.29 22.35 -18.81
C ASP A 208 -4.99 21.55 -18.72
N VAL A 209 -4.00 21.89 -19.55
CA VAL A 209 -2.79 21.08 -19.68
C VAL A 209 -2.06 20.99 -18.33
N GLY A 210 -1.86 19.76 -17.86
CA GLY A 210 -1.14 19.47 -16.61
C GLY A 210 -1.95 19.64 -15.34
N VAL A 211 -3.28 19.85 -15.40
CA VAL A 211 -4.14 19.97 -14.19
C VAL A 211 -4.04 18.74 -13.29
N ILE A 212 -4.00 17.53 -13.87
CA ILE A 212 -3.85 16.27 -13.14
C ILE A 212 -2.51 16.21 -12.38
N HIS A 213 -1.43 16.67 -13.01
CA HIS A 213 -0.12 16.74 -12.37
C HIS A 213 -0.10 17.72 -11.20
N LYS A 214 -0.72 18.90 -11.36
CA LYS A 214 -0.86 19.89 -10.27
C LYS A 214 -1.63 19.31 -9.07
N ILE A 215 -2.74 18.61 -9.32
CA ILE A 215 -3.55 17.97 -8.27
C ILE A 215 -2.73 16.89 -7.54
N THR A 216 -2.14 15.95 -8.28
CA THR A 216 -1.37 14.84 -7.70
C THR A 216 -0.11 15.31 -6.96
N ASN A 217 0.59 16.31 -7.49
CA ASN A 217 1.75 16.91 -6.83
C ASN A 217 1.34 17.61 -5.52
N LEU A 218 0.23 18.34 -5.52
CA LEU A 218 -0.27 18.99 -4.31
C LEU A 218 -0.62 17.95 -3.22
N ILE A 219 -1.34 16.89 -3.59
CA ILE A 219 -1.79 15.86 -2.65
C ILE A 219 -0.61 15.05 -2.10
N SER A 220 0.18 14.41 -2.98
CA SER A 220 1.20 13.45 -2.56
C SER A 220 2.62 14.04 -2.48
N GLY A 221 2.95 15.04 -3.29
CA GLY A 221 4.26 15.68 -3.29
C GLY A 221 4.42 16.70 -2.16
N GLU A 222 3.48 17.64 -2.05
CA GLU A 222 3.55 18.72 -1.06
C GLU A 222 2.98 18.32 0.30
N LEU A 223 1.73 17.85 0.32
CA LEU A 223 1.03 17.51 1.57
C LEU A 223 1.33 16.09 2.06
N LYS A 224 2.00 15.26 1.25
CA LYS A 224 2.34 13.86 1.57
C LYS A 224 1.14 13.00 1.96
N ILE A 225 -0.04 13.35 1.45
CA ILE A 225 -1.27 12.60 1.65
C ILE A 225 -1.29 11.40 0.69
N ASN A 226 -1.66 10.24 1.23
CA ASN A 226 -1.71 9.00 0.46
C ASN A 226 -3.01 8.91 -0.36
N ILE A 227 -2.88 8.73 -1.67
CA ILE A 227 -3.99 8.52 -2.60
C ILE A 227 -4.30 7.02 -2.68
N ASN A 228 -5.50 6.63 -2.25
CA ASN A 228 -6.00 5.26 -2.38
C ASN A 228 -6.44 4.95 -3.83
N ALA A 229 -7.17 5.87 -4.45
CA ALA A 229 -7.68 5.73 -5.80
C ALA A 229 -7.98 7.11 -6.38
N MET A 230 -7.85 7.23 -7.70
CA MET A 230 -8.20 8.45 -8.41
C MET A 230 -8.78 8.11 -9.78
N THR A 231 -9.92 8.69 -10.09
CA THR A 231 -10.59 8.58 -11.39
C THR A 231 -10.81 9.99 -11.92
N ILE A 232 -10.40 10.27 -13.15
CA ILE A 232 -10.58 11.57 -13.78
C ILE A 232 -11.18 11.33 -15.17
N GLU A 233 -12.27 12.04 -15.45
CA GLU A 233 -12.94 12.02 -16.75
C GLU A 233 -13.11 13.45 -17.26
N ALA A 234 -12.65 13.72 -18.48
CA ALA A 234 -12.85 14.99 -19.15
C ALA A 234 -14.01 14.90 -20.15
N ARG A 235 -14.92 15.88 -20.10
CA ARG A 235 -16.04 16.03 -21.04
C ARG A 235 -16.30 17.52 -21.29
N GLU A 236 -16.40 17.91 -22.56
CA GLU A 236 -16.81 19.27 -22.97
C GLU A 236 -15.95 20.39 -22.37
N GLY A 237 -14.63 20.15 -22.19
CA GLY A 237 -13.69 21.14 -21.63
C GLY A 237 -13.70 21.25 -20.10
N LEU A 238 -14.48 20.41 -19.42
CA LEU A 238 -14.48 20.26 -17.96
C LEU A 238 -13.96 18.87 -17.58
N PHE A 239 -13.18 18.78 -16.52
CA PHE A 239 -12.82 17.51 -15.90
C PHE A 239 -13.62 17.28 -14.62
N HIS A 240 -13.95 16.01 -14.40
CA HIS A 240 -14.57 15.49 -13.19
C HIS A 240 -13.61 14.49 -12.57
N GLY A 241 -13.05 14.84 -11.41
CA GLY A 241 -12.14 14.01 -10.65
C GLY A 241 -12.80 13.46 -9.38
N ASN A 242 -12.70 12.16 -9.16
CA ASN A 242 -12.99 11.51 -7.89
C ASN A 242 -11.68 11.00 -7.29
N VAL A 243 -11.29 11.51 -6.12
CA VAL A 243 -10.06 11.14 -5.44
C VAL A 243 -10.39 10.56 -4.08
N ARG A 244 -9.93 9.33 -3.81
CA ARG A 244 -9.98 8.71 -2.49
C ARG A 244 -8.62 8.83 -1.83
N ILE A 245 -8.57 9.41 -0.64
CA ILE A 245 -7.34 9.74 0.09
C ILE A 245 -7.42 9.29 1.55
N TYR A 246 -6.26 9.07 2.16
CA TYR A 246 -6.14 8.83 3.60
C TYR A 246 -5.72 10.11 4.33
N VAL A 247 -6.58 10.61 5.22
CA VAL A 247 -6.32 11.81 6.03
C VAL A 247 -6.40 11.49 7.53
N HIS A 248 -5.62 12.15 8.35
CA HIS A 248 -5.57 11.93 9.80
C HIS A 248 -6.72 12.61 10.53
N ASP A 249 -7.04 13.83 10.10
CA ASP A 249 -8.07 14.67 10.72
C ASP A 249 -8.74 15.59 9.70
N LYS A 250 -9.79 16.26 10.16
CA LYS A 250 -10.51 17.26 9.36
C LYS A 250 -9.63 18.48 9.02
N GLU A 251 -8.69 18.87 9.88
CA GLU A 251 -7.84 20.05 9.65
C GLU A 251 -6.95 19.83 8.41
N GLU A 252 -6.33 18.65 8.28
CA GLU A 252 -5.54 18.23 7.11
C GLU A 252 -6.41 18.18 5.84
N LEU A 253 -7.64 17.68 5.94
CA LEU A 253 -8.57 17.64 4.83
C LEU A 253 -9.00 19.04 4.38
N ASP A 254 -9.33 19.92 5.33
CA ASP A 254 -9.75 21.30 5.05
C ASP A 254 -8.59 22.10 4.43
N GLU A 255 -7.35 21.88 4.88
CA GLU A 255 -6.14 22.45 4.26
C GLU A 255 -5.99 21.97 2.80
N LEU A 256 -6.12 20.67 2.55
CA LEU A 256 -6.05 20.12 1.21
C LEU A 256 -7.14 20.72 0.30
N VAL A 257 -8.39 20.78 0.75
CA VAL A 257 -9.52 21.35 0.00
C VAL A 257 -9.26 22.83 -0.31
N PHE A 258 -8.75 23.59 0.66
CA PHE A 258 -8.42 24.99 0.47
C PHE A 258 -7.31 25.19 -0.57
N ARG A 259 -6.25 24.39 -0.52
CA ARG A 259 -5.16 24.47 -1.51
C ARG A 259 -5.60 24.01 -2.89
N LEU A 260 -6.43 22.97 -3.00
CA LEU A 260 -7.01 22.53 -4.27
C LEU A 260 -7.85 23.65 -4.90
N LYS A 261 -8.74 24.30 -4.14
CA LYS A 261 -9.55 25.43 -4.65
C LYS A 261 -8.72 26.64 -5.12
N LYS A 262 -7.47 26.76 -4.68
CA LYS A 262 -6.54 27.80 -5.16
C LYS A 262 -5.83 27.45 -6.46
N LEU A 263 -5.86 26.19 -6.90
CA LEU A 263 -5.24 25.82 -8.16
C LEU A 263 -6.03 26.45 -9.32
N PRO A 264 -5.33 27.02 -10.32
CA PRO A 264 -5.99 27.60 -11.48
C PRO A 264 -6.75 26.50 -12.24
N GLY A 265 -8.01 26.80 -12.56
CA GLY A 265 -8.90 25.88 -13.27
C GLY A 265 -9.76 24.99 -12.36
N ILE A 266 -9.60 25.00 -11.04
CA ILE A 266 -10.52 24.26 -10.14
C ILE A 266 -11.72 25.14 -9.76
N GLU A 267 -12.93 24.66 -10.02
CA GLU A 267 -14.18 25.35 -9.67
C GLU A 267 -14.73 24.88 -8.32
N THR A 268 -14.88 23.57 -8.16
CA THR A 268 -15.47 22.98 -6.95
C THR A 268 -14.65 21.82 -6.42
N VAL A 269 -14.64 21.71 -5.10
CA VAL A 269 -14.01 20.60 -4.37
C VAL A 269 -14.95 20.28 -3.21
N ASP A 270 -15.60 19.14 -3.31
CA ASP A 270 -16.60 18.68 -2.36
C ASP A 270 -16.21 17.33 -1.80
N ARG A 271 -16.34 17.18 -0.48
CA ARG A 271 -16.18 15.89 0.18
C ARG A 271 -17.40 15.02 -0.12
N TYR A 272 -17.17 13.78 -0.53
CA TYR A 272 -18.22 12.78 -0.68
C TYR A 272 -17.92 11.54 0.17
N ASP A 273 -18.98 10.82 0.52
CA ASP A 273 -18.86 9.60 1.30
C ASP A 273 -18.52 8.45 0.36
N THR A 274 -17.36 7.84 0.56
CA THR A 274 -16.93 6.71 -0.28
C THR A 274 -17.86 5.53 -0.04
N GLU A 275 -18.44 4.92 -1.07
CA GLU A 275 -19.02 3.59 -0.93
C GLU A 275 -17.85 2.58 -0.92
N THR A 276 -17.88 1.64 0.02
CA THR A 276 -16.97 0.48 0.03
C THR A 276 -17.57 -0.63 -0.78
#